data_AF-A0AAP7M7T8-F1
#
_entry.id   AF-A0AAP7M7T8-F1
#
_cell.length_a   1.000
_cell.length_b   1.000
_cell.length_c   1.000
_cell.angle_alpha   90.00
_cell.angle_beta   90.00
_cell.angle_gamma   90.00
#
_symmetry.space_group_name_H-M   'P 1'
#
loop_
_entity.id
_entity.type
_entity.pdbx_description
1 polymer ?
#
loop_
_entity_poly.entity_id
_entity_poly.type
_entity_poly.pdbx_seq_one_letter_code
_entity_poly.pdbx_strand_id
1 'polypeptide(L)'
;MSVYPSSVVEIQGPIYNVPGGPLKLPSGESIEFHANATGSEGAWLEWQSSLELSVPNQQRWQIPTSKHLVSFVVLRDGQHARELLLPNQGTAYQTIVIDNLATTPTEVLGGGTDFLDQRITVHRKQLARAEYDPARKVWTWVHAPYYHNNDPRTWEHRVSSRTIVEFSDGKWAGLITLPRTRSDRDRMIYRSSASIDSVIRLDYGAPQVILRKGDELEFVFLAELGHWQLVRRSGKEVKFHELRNGKLEEKTSFVRVVVGSPNTSYRTLTLPKPETERRVLVENTALWQIDVAHGTLRETVRPREQVAFRVNDKGVWERETTTIDLLFIVDQQVEAVGGMGGALKLMEENLKLTNEALENSGATFRYRQAYTLADDFTFPGVESFDIAYRLAHDPDVTAIRKLIRADGVYYGGTLNTNKRLPCGNAYAAPSQGIYSIATSLLCPTTTLRQQVAYGLGMPKAQPRQPVPVIGYGNELPYYPTPNRVLPDGYRMFNPGQEGYVDRMNERAELVAGFSDLL
;
A
#
# COMPACT_ATOMS: atom_id res chain seq x y z
N MET A 1 27.02 7.90 -14.78
CA MET A 1 26.82 9.17 -14.04
C MET A 1 25.32 9.41 -13.94
N SER A 2 24.71 9.07 -12.81
CA SER A 2 23.31 9.39 -12.53
C SER A 2 23.32 10.70 -11.76
N VAL A 3 22.83 11.77 -12.37
CA VAL A 3 22.61 13.05 -11.69
C VAL A 3 21.49 12.79 -10.68
N TYR A 4 21.81 12.89 -9.39
CA TYR A 4 20.82 12.87 -8.32
C TYR A 4 19.81 14.00 -8.57
N PRO A 5 18.52 13.82 -8.25
CA PRO A 5 17.58 14.92 -8.33
C PRO A 5 18.03 16.02 -7.36
N SER A 6 18.02 17.25 -7.87
CA SER A 6 17.98 18.47 -7.07
C SER A 6 17.11 18.29 -5.83
N SER A 7 17.55 18.81 -4.68
CA SER A 7 16.70 18.85 -3.49
C SER A 7 15.31 19.39 -3.84
N VAL A 8 14.28 18.67 -3.38
CA VAL A 8 12.87 19.03 -3.58
C VAL A 8 12.28 19.38 -2.23
N VAL A 9 11.53 20.46 -2.17
CA VAL A 9 10.72 20.82 -1.00
C VAL A 9 9.28 20.41 -1.27
N GLU A 10 8.67 19.68 -0.35
CA GLU A 10 7.26 19.31 -0.41
C GLU A 10 6.44 20.25 0.46
N ILE A 11 5.54 21.00 -0.17
CA ILE A 11 4.62 21.91 0.50
C ILE A 11 3.33 21.15 0.80
N GLN A 12 3.09 20.93 2.08
CA GLN A 12 1.94 20.18 2.60
C GLN A 12 0.80 21.13 3.00
N GLY A 13 -0.43 20.63 2.99
CA GLY A 13 -1.63 21.36 3.40
C GLY A 13 -2.48 21.89 2.23
N PRO A 14 -3.69 22.42 2.52
CA PRO A 14 -4.59 22.93 1.50
C PRO A 14 -4.06 24.24 0.90
N ILE A 15 -3.87 24.25 -0.42
CA ILE A 15 -3.57 25.42 -1.23
C ILE A 15 -4.79 25.71 -2.09
N TYR A 16 -5.30 26.94 -2.02
CA TYR A 16 -6.51 27.30 -2.74
C TYR A 16 -6.34 27.09 -4.26
N ASN A 17 -7.34 26.50 -4.91
CA ASN A 17 -7.36 26.13 -6.33
C ASN A 17 -6.25 25.18 -6.81
N VAL A 18 -5.40 24.64 -5.94
CA VAL A 18 -4.39 23.63 -6.32
C VAL A 18 -4.74 22.32 -5.63
N PRO A 19 -5.52 21.44 -6.28
CA PRO A 19 -6.02 20.25 -5.63
C PRO A 19 -4.96 19.14 -5.59
N GLY A 20 -5.02 18.29 -4.55
CA GLY A 20 -4.10 17.17 -4.34
C GLY A 20 -2.73 17.65 -3.89
N GLY A 21 -2.42 17.46 -2.60
CA GLY A 21 -1.08 17.69 -2.05
C GLY A 21 -0.18 16.45 -2.13
N PRO A 22 1.14 16.60 -1.94
CA PRO A 22 1.85 17.88 -1.80
C PRO A 22 2.07 18.62 -3.13
N LEU A 23 2.40 19.92 -3.04
CA LEU A 23 3.01 20.67 -4.15
C LEU A 23 4.54 20.61 -4.02
N LYS A 24 5.23 20.21 -5.09
CA LYS A 24 6.69 20.05 -5.08
C LYS A 24 7.39 21.25 -5.68
N LEU A 25 8.42 21.73 -4.99
CA LEU A 25 9.26 22.85 -5.40
C LEU A 25 10.69 22.35 -5.66
N PRO A 26 11.16 22.34 -6.91
CA PRO A 26 12.55 21.98 -7.22
C PRO A 26 13.50 23.08 -6.76
N SER A 27 14.77 22.71 -6.55
CA SER A 27 15.84 23.65 -6.23
C SER A 27 15.94 24.78 -7.27
N GLY A 28 16.04 26.03 -6.79
CA GLY A 28 16.20 27.23 -7.62
C GLY A 28 14.88 27.91 -8.00
N GLU A 29 13.73 27.30 -7.73
CA GLU A 29 12.41 27.93 -7.89
C GLU A 29 11.97 28.61 -6.59
N SER A 30 11.16 29.66 -6.71
CA SER A 30 10.50 30.33 -5.60
C SER A 30 9.00 30.36 -5.81
N ILE A 31 8.25 30.24 -4.71
CA ILE A 31 6.80 30.29 -4.72
C ILE A 31 6.34 31.11 -3.52
N GLU A 32 5.37 31.99 -3.73
CA GLU A 32 4.87 32.88 -2.70
C GLU A 32 3.38 32.59 -2.44
N PHE A 33 2.99 32.72 -1.17
CA PHE A 33 1.63 32.48 -0.73
C PHE A 33 1.10 33.68 0.07
N HIS A 34 -0.15 34.06 -0.19
CA HIS A 34 -0.93 34.98 0.64
C HIS A 34 -1.86 34.22 1.58
N ALA A 35 -1.82 34.56 2.86
CA ALA A 35 -2.85 34.16 3.80
C ALA A 35 -3.99 35.18 3.79
N ASN A 36 -5.24 34.73 3.61
CA ASN A 36 -6.38 35.62 3.73
C ASN A 36 -6.80 35.74 5.21
N ALA A 37 -6.91 36.96 5.72
CA ALA A 37 -7.30 37.26 7.10
C ALA A 37 -8.76 36.87 7.45
N THR A 38 -9.56 36.42 6.49
CA THR A 38 -11.02 36.22 6.64
C THR A 38 -11.47 34.78 6.92
N GLY A 39 -10.57 33.88 7.36
CA GLY A 39 -10.96 32.57 7.89
C GLY A 39 -11.34 31.52 6.84
N SER A 40 -11.01 31.72 5.57
CA SER A 40 -11.04 30.65 4.56
C SER A 40 -9.90 29.64 4.81
N GLU A 41 -10.20 28.35 4.87
CA GLU A 41 -9.20 27.28 5.02
C GLU A 41 -8.30 27.19 3.77
N GLY A 42 -7.11 27.80 3.81
CA GLY A 42 -6.05 27.60 2.81
C GLY A 42 -5.25 28.85 2.45
N ALA A 43 -3.98 28.64 2.08
CA ALA A 43 -3.12 29.69 1.54
C ALA A 43 -3.37 29.86 0.03
N TRP A 44 -3.29 31.10 -0.46
CA TRP A 44 -3.49 31.44 -1.87
C TRP A 44 -2.15 31.59 -2.55
N LEU A 45 -1.99 31.04 -3.76
CA LEU A 45 -0.80 31.28 -4.56
C LEU A 45 -0.80 32.72 -5.09
N GLU A 46 0.36 33.37 -5.00
CA GLU A 46 0.57 34.67 -5.62
C GLU A 46 0.45 34.59 -7.15
N TRP A 47 -0.14 35.63 -7.75
CA TRP A 47 -0.28 35.74 -9.21
C TRP A 47 1.07 35.67 -9.94
N GLN A 48 2.16 36.15 -9.33
CA GLN A 48 3.50 36.06 -9.93
C GLN A 48 4.06 34.63 -9.95
N SER A 49 3.59 33.78 -9.03
CA SER A 49 4.00 32.37 -8.92
C SER A 49 3.21 31.44 -9.86
N SER A 50 2.27 31.97 -10.64
CA SER A 50 1.45 31.15 -11.54
C SER A 50 1.13 31.86 -12.86
N LEU A 51 0.65 31.10 -13.84
CA LEU A 51 0.22 31.64 -15.14
C LEU A 51 -1.18 31.11 -15.49
N GLU A 52 -2.17 31.99 -15.62
CA GLU A 52 -3.44 31.65 -16.27
C GLU A 52 -3.27 31.65 -17.79
N LEU A 53 -3.57 30.53 -18.43
CA LEU A 53 -3.46 30.35 -19.86
C LEU A 53 -4.77 30.75 -20.55
N SER A 54 -4.65 31.54 -21.63
CA SER A 54 -5.79 31.88 -22.48
C SER A 54 -6.22 30.66 -23.30
N VAL A 55 -7.44 30.17 -23.06
CA VAL A 55 -7.96 28.97 -23.71
C VAL A 55 -8.73 29.34 -24.99
N PRO A 56 -8.36 28.78 -26.16
CA PRO A 56 -9.13 28.99 -27.39
C PRO A 56 -10.45 28.22 -27.36
N ASN A 57 -11.46 28.73 -28.06
CA ASN A 57 -12.74 28.04 -28.22
C ASN A 57 -12.69 27.06 -29.40
N GLN A 58 -12.35 25.79 -29.15
CA GLN A 58 -12.14 24.80 -30.21
C GLN A 58 -12.43 23.35 -29.78
N GLN A 59 -12.47 22.42 -30.73
CA GLN A 59 -12.75 21.01 -30.40
C GLN A 59 -11.61 20.38 -29.57
N ARG A 60 -10.36 20.57 -29.97
CA ARG A 60 -9.18 19.99 -29.32
C ARG A 60 -8.09 21.05 -29.19
N TRP A 61 -7.45 21.14 -28.03
CA TRP A 61 -6.37 22.10 -27.78
C TRP A 61 -5.16 21.44 -27.11
N GLN A 62 -3.98 21.72 -27.67
CA GLN A 62 -2.70 21.40 -27.07
C GLN A 62 -2.31 22.53 -26.11
N ILE A 63 -2.21 22.21 -24.82
CA ILE A 63 -1.75 23.17 -23.82
C ILE A 63 -0.30 23.56 -24.18
N PRO A 64 0.02 24.86 -24.29
CA PRO A 64 1.37 25.30 -24.61
C PRO A 64 2.33 25.03 -23.45
N THR A 65 3.60 24.80 -23.77
CA THR A 65 4.65 24.72 -22.75
C THR A 65 4.80 26.07 -22.05
N SER A 66 4.82 26.03 -20.72
CA SER A 66 5.05 27.19 -19.87
C SER A 66 6.43 27.10 -19.22
N LYS A 67 6.97 28.24 -18.77
CA LYS A 67 8.14 28.26 -17.87
C LYS A 67 7.75 28.41 -16.41
N HIS A 68 6.48 28.70 -16.12
CA HIS A 68 6.00 28.85 -14.75
C HIS A 68 5.86 27.46 -14.10
N LEU A 69 6.19 27.40 -12.81
CA LEU A 69 6.03 26.20 -12.00
C LEU A 69 4.56 25.74 -11.96
N VAL A 70 3.62 26.67 -11.82
CA VAL A 70 2.17 26.39 -11.82
C VAL A 70 1.51 27.12 -12.97
N SER A 71 0.77 26.41 -13.82
CA SER A 71 -0.06 26.99 -14.88
C SER A 71 -1.52 26.59 -14.69
N PHE A 72 -2.45 27.54 -14.83
CA PHE A 72 -3.88 27.35 -14.74
C PHE A 72 -4.51 27.37 -16.13
N VAL A 73 -5.25 26.32 -16.47
CA VAL A 73 -6.13 26.24 -17.62
C VAL A 73 -7.55 26.44 -17.11
N VAL A 74 -8.09 27.66 -17.27
CA VAL A 74 -9.44 28.01 -16.80
C VAL A 74 -10.40 27.99 -17.99
N LEU A 75 -11.31 27.01 -18.00
CA LEU A 75 -12.30 26.83 -19.06
C LEU A 75 -13.59 27.55 -18.69
N ARG A 76 -14.11 28.36 -19.63
CA ARG A 76 -15.36 29.11 -19.47
C ARG A 76 -16.22 28.97 -20.71
N ASP A 77 -17.52 29.23 -20.61
CA ASP A 77 -18.37 29.29 -21.80
C ASP A 77 -17.83 30.38 -22.75
N GLY A 78 -17.54 30.01 -24.01
CA GLY A 78 -16.89 30.89 -25.01
C GLY A 78 -15.36 30.89 -24.99
N GLN A 79 -14.72 30.26 -24.00
CA GLN A 79 -13.27 30.00 -23.90
C GLN A 79 -13.06 28.55 -23.46
N HIS A 80 -13.41 27.62 -24.35
CA HIS A 80 -13.53 26.20 -24.01
C HIS A 80 -12.92 25.30 -25.09
N ALA A 81 -12.14 24.32 -24.65
CA ALA A 81 -11.73 23.19 -25.47
C ALA A 81 -12.46 21.92 -25.02
N ARG A 82 -13.06 21.15 -25.95
CA ARG A 82 -13.71 19.88 -25.58
C ARG A 82 -12.69 18.81 -25.19
N GLU A 83 -11.54 18.83 -25.85
CA GLU A 83 -10.42 17.93 -25.57
C GLU A 83 -9.15 18.72 -25.30
N LEU A 84 -8.41 18.32 -24.26
CA LEU A 84 -7.12 18.88 -23.89
C LEU A 84 -6.02 17.85 -24.07
N LEU A 85 -4.88 18.30 -24.58
CA LEU A 85 -3.62 17.54 -24.58
C LEU A 85 -2.62 18.25 -23.67
N LEU A 86 -2.00 17.49 -22.76
CA LEU A 86 -0.91 18.00 -21.92
C LEU A 86 0.32 18.33 -22.80
N PRO A 87 1.16 19.30 -22.42
CA PRO A 87 2.36 19.64 -23.18
C PRO A 87 3.26 18.43 -23.42
N ASN A 88 3.93 18.33 -24.57
CA ASN A 88 4.79 17.18 -24.87
C ASN A 88 6.04 17.10 -23.97
N GLN A 89 6.39 18.18 -23.28
CA GLN A 89 7.53 18.30 -22.38
C GLN A 89 7.18 19.24 -21.23
N GLY A 90 7.86 19.05 -20.10
CA GLY A 90 7.80 19.93 -18.94
C GLY A 90 9.16 20.03 -18.25
N THR A 91 9.27 20.97 -17.31
CA THR A 91 10.38 21.05 -16.36
C THR A 91 10.05 20.29 -15.08
N ALA A 92 11.06 20.01 -14.25
CA ALA A 92 10.89 19.21 -13.04
C ALA A 92 9.75 19.73 -12.16
N TYR A 93 8.77 18.87 -11.87
CA TYR A 93 7.60 19.15 -11.02
C TYR A 93 6.71 20.30 -11.49
N GLN A 94 6.84 20.71 -12.76
CA GLN A 94 5.91 21.65 -13.36
C GLN A 94 4.48 21.12 -13.23
N THR A 95 3.58 21.98 -12.79
CA THR A 95 2.19 21.67 -12.45
C THR A 95 1.23 22.38 -13.41
N ILE A 96 0.26 21.64 -13.92
CA ILE A 96 -0.89 22.16 -14.66
C ILE A 96 -2.14 21.89 -13.86
N VAL A 97 -2.88 22.95 -13.52
CA VAL A 97 -4.21 22.87 -12.92
C VAL A 97 -5.24 23.17 -14.00
N ILE A 98 -6.24 22.32 -14.12
CA ILE A 98 -7.34 22.46 -15.07
C ILE A 98 -8.60 22.75 -14.26
N ASP A 99 -9.14 23.96 -14.37
CA ASP A 99 -10.37 24.42 -13.73
C ASP A 99 -11.46 24.55 -14.77
N ASN A 100 -12.50 23.72 -14.67
CA ASN A 100 -13.62 23.82 -15.59
C ASN A 100 -14.80 24.57 -14.97
N LEU A 101 -15.01 25.82 -15.37
CA LEU A 101 -16.17 26.63 -14.99
C LEU A 101 -17.27 26.62 -16.06
N ALA A 102 -16.99 26.08 -17.25
CA ALA A 102 -17.93 25.99 -18.36
C ALA A 102 -19.07 25.01 -18.09
N THR A 103 -20.16 25.17 -18.83
CA THR A 103 -21.34 24.28 -18.76
C THR A 103 -21.06 22.89 -19.31
N THR A 104 -20.19 22.79 -20.31
CA THR A 104 -19.79 21.52 -20.92
C THR A 104 -18.55 20.93 -20.24
N PRO A 105 -18.48 19.60 -20.04
CA PRO A 105 -17.26 18.96 -19.56
C PRO A 105 -16.15 19.02 -20.62
N THR A 106 -14.91 19.04 -20.16
CA THR A 106 -13.73 18.81 -21.00
C THR A 106 -13.15 17.42 -20.73
N GLU A 107 -12.45 16.86 -21.71
CA GLU A 107 -11.74 15.59 -21.60
C GLU A 107 -10.24 15.80 -21.84
N VAL A 108 -9.41 15.49 -20.85
CA VAL A 108 -7.95 15.54 -20.99
C VAL A 108 -7.46 14.18 -21.44
N LEU A 109 -6.83 14.16 -22.61
CA LEU A 109 -6.31 12.94 -23.23
C LEU A 109 -4.95 12.59 -22.62
N GLY A 110 -4.67 11.30 -22.44
CA GLY A 110 -3.43 10.77 -21.85
C GLY A 110 -2.15 10.96 -22.67
N GLY A 111 -2.19 11.75 -23.75
CA GLY A 111 -0.99 12.10 -24.51
C GLY A 111 0.01 12.84 -23.62
N GLY A 112 1.25 12.35 -23.59
CA GLY A 112 2.31 12.86 -22.70
C GLY A 112 2.32 12.25 -21.29
N THR A 113 1.47 11.26 -21.02
CA THR A 113 1.50 10.42 -19.81
C THR A 113 2.01 9.01 -20.13
N ASP A 114 2.28 8.20 -19.10
CA ASP A 114 2.62 6.77 -19.28
C ASP A 114 1.40 5.91 -19.69
N PHE A 115 0.19 6.47 -19.66
CA PHE A 115 -1.08 5.78 -19.99
C PHE A 115 -1.78 6.48 -21.16
N LEU A 116 -1.38 6.19 -22.39
CA LEU A 116 -1.85 6.89 -23.60
C LEU A 116 -3.38 6.86 -23.79
N ASP A 117 -4.03 5.78 -23.35
CA ASP A 117 -5.48 5.59 -23.44
C ASP A 117 -6.24 6.12 -22.22
N GLN A 118 -5.55 6.73 -21.25
CA GLN A 118 -6.18 7.38 -20.11
C GLN A 118 -6.94 8.63 -20.55
N ARG A 119 -8.09 8.86 -19.93
CA ARG A 119 -8.93 10.05 -20.16
C ARG A 119 -9.36 10.63 -18.82
N ILE A 120 -9.16 11.93 -18.61
CA ILE A 120 -9.66 12.64 -17.43
C ILE A 120 -10.82 13.54 -17.84
N THR A 121 -12.03 13.22 -17.38
CA THR A 121 -13.17 14.12 -17.57
C THR A 121 -13.22 15.13 -16.44
N VAL A 122 -13.26 16.42 -16.77
CA VAL A 122 -13.41 17.52 -15.80
C VAL A 122 -14.76 18.19 -16.05
N HIS A 123 -15.72 17.96 -15.15
CA HIS A 123 -17.03 18.59 -15.20
C HIS A 123 -17.00 20.02 -14.64
N ARG A 124 -18.11 20.73 -14.82
CA ARG A 124 -18.30 22.07 -14.25
C ARG A 124 -18.01 22.09 -12.74
N LYS A 125 -17.27 23.10 -12.29
CA LYS A 125 -16.77 23.32 -10.91
C LYS A 125 -15.85 22.21 -10.39
N GLN A 126 -15.19 21.47 -11.28
CA GLN A 126 -14.18 20.50 -10.89
C GLN A 126 -12.80 20.98 -11.31
N LEU A 127 -11.81 20.51 -10.55
CA LEU A 127 -10.40 20.75 -10.80
C LEU A 127 -9.69 19.42 -11.07
N ALA A 128 -8.71 19.42 -11.97
CA ALA A 128 -7.75 18.35 -12.14
C ALA A 128 -6.32 18.91 -12.05
N ARG A 129 -5.35 18.10 -11.63
CA ARG A 129 -3.95 18.51 -11.51
C ARG A 129 -3.02 17.44 -12.08
N ALA A 130 -2.20 17.84 -13.04
CA ALA A 130 -1.09 17.06 -13.57
C ALA A 130 0.24 17.68 -13.14
N GLU A 131 1.24 16.85 -12.86
CA GLU A 131 2.60 17.23 -12.49
C GLU A 131 3.60 16.50 -13.40
N TYR A 132 4.61 17.19 -13.91
CA TYR A 132 5.65 16.60 -14.75
C TYR A 132 6.70 15.89 -13.88
N ASP A 133 6.85 14.57 -14.09
CA ASP A 133 7.83 13.74 -13.42
C ASP A 133 9.19 13.85 -14.14
N PRO A 134 10.23 14.47 -13.54
CA PRO A 134 11.53 14.63 -14.20
C PRO A 134 12.29 13.33 -14.39
N ALA A 135 12.02 12.29 -13.59
CA ALA A 135 12.70 11.01 -13.67
C ALA A 135 12.13 10.16 -14.82
N ARG A 136 10.80 10.17 -14.97
CA ARG A 136 10.11 9.42 -16.03
C ARG A 136 9.94 10.22 -17.33
N LYS A 137 10.06 11.55 -17.26
CA LYS A 137 9.85 12.49 -18.37
C LYS A 137 8.44 12.42 -18.96
N VAL A 138 7.45 12.26 -18.10
CA VAL A 138 6.03 12.22 -18.44
C VAL A 138 5.20 13.01 -17.43
N TRP A 139 3.98 13.37 -17.82
CA TRP A 139 3.00 13.94 -16.90
C TRP A 139 2.30 12.85 -16.09
N THR A 140 2.12 13.11 -14.80
CA THR A 140 1.41 12.24 -13.86
C THR A 140 0.23 12.97 -13.24
N TRP A 141 -0.91 12.30 -13.11
CA TRP A 141 -2.09 12.86 -12.43
C TRP A 141 -1.94 12.78 -10.91
N VAL A 142 -1.65 13.92 -10.29
CA VAL A 142 -1.61 14.05 -8.82
C VAL A 142 -2.99 14.33 -8.23
N HIS A 143 -3.92 14.87 -9.04
CA HIS A 143 -5.34 14.96 -8.69
C HIS A 143 -6.22 14.75 -9.93
N ALA A 144 -7.27 13.93 -9.78
CA ALA A 144 -8.34 13.82 -10.75
C ALA A 144 -9.68 13.86 -10.00
N PRO A 145 -10.69 14.57 -10.53
CA PRO A 145 -11.93 14.82 -9.82
C PRO A 145 -12.77 13.55 -9.68
N TYR A 146 -13.57 13.49 -8.62
CA TYR A 146 -14.55 12.44 -8.43
C TYR A 146 -15.88 12.84 -9.05
N TYR A 147 -16.46 11.91 -9.81
CA TYR A 147 -17.89 11.95 -10.12
C TYR A 147 -18.66 11.15 -9.06
N HIS A 148 -19.69 11.75 -8.48
CA HIS A 148 -20.50 11.09 -7.44
C HIS A 148 -21.85 10.68 -8.01
N ASN A 149 -22.18 9.39 -7.89
CA ASN A 149 -23.50 8.87 -8.16
C ASN A 149 -24.10 8.27 -6.88
N ASN A 150 -25.24 8.83 -6.44
CA ASN A 150 -25.92 8.41 -5.22
C ASN A 150 -27.11 7.47 -5.50
N ASP A 151 -27.26 6.99 -6.73
CA ASP A 151 -28.24 5.98 -7.09
C ASP A 151 -27.64 4.96 -8.09
N PRO A 152 -27.36 3.72 -7.65
CA PRO A 152 -26.76 2.72 -8.53
C PRO A 152 -27.69 2.27 -9.66
N ARG A 153 -29.00 2.59 -9.61
CA ARG A 153 -29.99 2.18 -10.63
C ARG A 153 -30.00 3.11 -11.85
N THR A 154 -29.57 4.35 -11.68
CA THR A 154 -29.46 5.32 -12.78
C THR A 154 -28.13 5.22 -13.51
N TRP A 155 -27.32 4.21 -13.16
CA TRP A 155 -26.00 4.01 -13.68
C TRP A 155 -26.03 3.38 -15.07
N GLU A 156 -26.14 4.22 -16.09
CA GLU A 156 -25.95 3.84 -17.47
C GLU A 156 -24.95 4.80 -18.13
N HIS A 157 -23.71 4.33 -18.30
CA HIS A 157 -22.77 4.81 -19.31
C HIS A 157 -22.30 6.28 -19.26
N ARG A 158 -21.25 6.55 -18.46
CA ARG A 158 -19.96 7.17 -18.86
C ARG A 158 -19.07 7.22 -17.64
N VAL A 159 -17.83 6.75 -17.77
CA VAL A 159 -16.86 6.74 -16.69
C VAL A 159 -16.17 8.09 -16.66
N SER A 160 -16.35 8.83 -15.56
CA SER A 160 -15.35 9.82 -15.17
C SER A 160 -14.14 9.05 -14.65
N SER A 161 -12.94 9.61 -14.81
CA SER A 161 -11.67 8.99 -14.42
C SER A 161 -11.67 8.42 -13.00
N ARG A 162 -12.44 9.05 -12.08
CA ARG A 162 -12.80 8.46 -10.79
C ARG A 162 -14.30 8.63 -10.54
N THR A 163 -14.99 7.52 -10.33
CA THR A 163 -16.43 7.53 -10.03
C THR A 163 -16.71 6.85 -8.69
N ILE A 164 -17.46 7.51 -7.81
CA ILE A 164 -17.98 6.97 -6.56
C ILE A 164 -19.45 6.64 -6.75
N VAL A 165 -19.85 5.41 -6.42
CA VAL A 165 -21.24 4.95 -6.44
C VAL A 165 -21.66 4.54 -5.02
N GLU A 166 -22.69 5.20 -4.49
CA GLU A 166 -23.16 5.00 -3.12
C GLU A 166 -24.50 4.24 -3.08
N PHE A 167 -24.53 3.19 -2.26
CA PHE A 167 -25.69 2.31 -2.09
C PHE A 167 -26.31 2.60 -0.72
N SER A 168 -27.63 2.73 -0.69
CA SER A 168 -28.40 2.96 0.54
C SER A 168 -29.76 2.27 0.46
N ASP A 169 -30.41 2.11 1.60
CA ASP A 169 -31.78 1.60 1.64
C ASP A 169 -32.70 2.52 0.81
N GLY A 170 -33.43 1.94 -0.15
CA GLY A 170 -34.26 2.68 -1.12
C GLY A 170 -33.53 3.13 -2.40
N LYS A 171 -32.19 3.14 -2.41
CA LYS A 171 -31.33 3.37 -3.58
C LYS A 171 -30.27 2.27 -3.68
N TRP A 172 -30.76 1.08 -4.02
CA TRP A 172 -30.00 -0.18 -4.06
C TRP A 172 -30.24 -0.91 -5.38
N ALA A 173 -29.24 -1.68 -5.80
CA ALA A 173 -29.33 -2.58 -6.94
C ALA A 173 -28.67 -3.92 -6.59
N GLY A 174 -29.40 -5.02 -6.77
CA GLY A 174 -28.90 -6.35 -6.38
C GLY A 174 -27.76 -6.88 -7.24
N LEU A 175 -27.69 -6.47 -8.50
CA LEU A 175 -26.61 -6.81 -9.41
C LEU A 175 -26.17 -5.55 -10.16
N ILE A 176 -24.88 -5.26 -10.12
CA ILE A 176 -24.23 -4.22 -10.92
C ILE A 176 -23.13 -4.85 -11.75
N THR A 177 -23.02 -4.44 -13.00
CA THR A 177 -21.91 -4.80 -13.88
C THR A 177 -21.02 -3.59 -14.06
N LEU A 178 -19.69 -3.79 -13.96
CA LEU A 178 -18.76 -2.70 -14.22
C LEU A 178 -18.92 -2.18 -15.66
N PRO A 179 -18.66 -0.89 -15.91
CA PRO A 179 -18.89 -0.27 -17.21
C PRO A 179 -18.11 -0.93 -18.34
N ARG A 180 -18.74 -1.04 -19.51
CA ARG A 180 -18.07 -1.46 -20.75
C ARG A 180 -17.32 -0.32 -21.44
N THR A 181 -17.90 0.87 -21.45
CA THR A 181 -17.23 2.08 -21.95
C THR A 181 -16.30 2.59 -20.86
N ARG A 182 -15.01 2.57 -21.11
CA ARG A 182 -13.94 2.79 -20.13
C ARG A 182 -12.65 3.19 -20.84
N SER A 183 -11.83 3.97 -20.15
CA SER A 183 -10.50 4.40 -20.54
C SER A 183 -9.47 3.84 -19.59
N ASP A 184 -8.21 3.82 -20.01
CA ASP A 184 -7.16 3.24 -19.18
C ASP A 184 -7.07 3.97 -17.83
N ARG A 185 -6.90 3.20 -16.74
CA ARG A 185 -6.84 3.68 -15.36
C ARG A 185 -8.08 4.37 -14.82
N ASP A 186 -9.22 4.24 -15.50
CA ASP A 186 -10.52 4.60 -14.93
C ASP A 186 -10.74 3.87 -13.61
N ARG A 187 -11.35 4.55 -12.62
CA ARG A 187 -11.61 4.00 -11.29
C ARG A 187 -13.08 4.04 -10.93
N MET A 188 -13.53 2.93 -10.32
CA MET A 188 -14.86 2.80 -9.73
C MET A 188 -14.74 2.49 -8.24
N ILE A 189 -15.33 3.33 -7.41
CA ILE A 189 -15.39 3.17 -5.96
C ILE A 189 -16.84 2.91 -5.57
N TYR A 190 -17.12 1.74 -5.02
CA TYR A 190 -18.44 1.35 -4.57
C TYR A 190 -18.50 1.38 -3.04
N ARG A 191 -19.47 2.10 -2.48
CA ARG A 191 -19.71 2.21 -1.05
C ARG A 191 -21.12 1.75 -0.73
N SER A 192 -21.29 0.95 0.32
CA SER A 192 -22.63 0.53 0.72
C SER A 192 -22.93 0.81 2.18
N SER A 193 -24.06 1.48 2.39
CA SER A 193 -24.76 1.58 3.68
C SER A 193 -26.04 0.73 3.71
N ALA A 194 -26.41 0.13 2.57
CA ALA A 194 -27.63 -0.64 2.39
C ALA A 194 -27.64 -1.89 3.26
N SER A 195 -28.82 -2.29 3.70
CA SER A 195 -29.05 -3.45 4.57
C SER A 195 -29.04 -4.78 3.83
N ILE A 196 -29.14 -4.75 2.49
CA ILE A 196 -29.13 -5.90 1.59
C ILE A 196 -27.86 -5.85 0.74
N ASP A 197 -27.17 -6.98 0.62
CA ASP A 197 -25.95 -7.11 -0.17
C ASP A 197 -26.19 -6.84 -1.66
N SER A 198 -25.15 -6.37 -2.34
CA SER A 198 -25.15 -6.20 -3.80
C SER A 198 -24.06 -7.06 -4.41
N VAL A 199 -24.30 -7.59 -5.60
CA VAL A 199 -23.30 -8.35 -6.37
C VAL A 199 -22.70 -7.44 -7.44
N ILE A 200 -21.38 -7.32 -7.46
CA ILE A 200 -20.63 -6.60 -8.49
C ILE A 200 -20.00 -7.64 -9.43
N ARG A 201 -20.36 -7.55 -10.70
CA ARG A 201 -19.78 -8.35 -11.78
C ARG A 201 -18.69 -7.56 -12.47
N LEU A 202 -17.46 -8.10 -12.45
CA LEU A 202 -16.29 -7.47 -13.07
C LEU A 202 -16.39 -7.40 -14.60
N ASP A 203 -16.81 -8.52 -15.21
CA ASP A 203 -17.13 -8.67 -16.63
C ASP A 203 -18.09 -9.87 -16.82
N TYR A 204 -18.65 -10.04 -18.02
CA TYR A 204 -19.47 -11.20 -18.35
C TYR A 204 -18.65 -12.50 -18.23
N GLY A 205 -19.06 -13.38 -17.31
CA GLY A 205 -18.36 -14.65 -17.02
C GLY A 205 -17.17 -14.54 -16.07
N ALA A 206 -16.89 -13.33 -15.55
CA ALA A 206 -15.79 -13.09 -14.61
C ALA A 206 -16.20 -13.34 -13.14
N PRO A 207 -15.23 -13.40 -12.20
CA PRO A 207 -15.50 -13.48 -10.77
C PRO A 207 -16.45 -12.38 -10.30
N GLN A 208 -17.31 -12.73 -9.35
CA GLN A 208 -18.27 -11.83 -8.72
C GLN A 208 -17.73 -11.40 -7.37
N VAL A 209 -17.90 -10.13 -7.06
CA VAL A 209 -17.54 -9.56 -5.76
C VAL A 209 -18.79 -9.14 -5.02
N ILE A 210 -18.90 -9.48 -3.74
CA ILE A 210 -20.04 -9.08 -2.92
C ILE A 210 -19.72 -7.74 -2.23
N LEU A 211 -20.60 -6.75 -2.40
CA LEU A 211 -20.59 -5.48 -1.70
C LEU A 211 -21.59 -5.53 -0.54
N ARG A 212 -21.08 -5.53 0.69
CA ARG A 212 -21.87 -5.61 1.92
C ARG A 212 -21.99 -4.26 2.62
N LYS A 213 -22.88 -4.19 3.60
CA LYS A 213 -23.02 -3.01 4.47
C LYS A 213 -21.70 -2.65 5.15
N GLY A 214 -21.25 -1.42 4.92
CA GLY A 214 -20.00 -0.85 5.44
C GLY A 214 -18.79 -1.07 4.54
N ASP A 215 -18.92 -1.81 3.44
CA ASP A 215 -17.82 -2.01 2.51
C ASP A 215 -17.57 -0.77 1.65
N GLU A 216 -16.29 -0.57 1.34
CA GLU A 216 -15.85 0.27 0.23
C GLU A 216 -14.89 -0.56 -0.65
N LEU A 217 -15.23 -0.68 -1.93
CA LEU A 217 -14.46 -1.43 -2.93
C LEU A 217 -14.00 -0.50 -4.03
N GLU A 218 -12.72 -0.54 -4.39
CA GLU A 218 -12.16 0.23 -5.50
C GLU A 218 -11.66 -0.71 -6.59
N PHE A 219 -12.08 -0.43 -7.82
CA PHE A 219 -11.67 -1.11 -9.03
C PHE A 219 -10.95 -0.13 -9.94
N VAL A 220 -9.93 -0.60 -10.65
CA VAL A 220 -9.27 0.15 -11.73
C VAL A 220 -9.36 -0.63 -13.03
N PHE A 221 -9.61 0.05 -14.14
CA PHE A 221 -9.53 -0.56 -15.45
C PHE A 221 -8.09 -0.60 -15.93
N LEU A 222 -7.63 -1.78 -16.36
CA LEU A 222 -6.30 -1.98 -16.93
C LEU A 222 -6.45 -2.28 -18.42
N ALA A 223 -6.23 -1.27 -19.28
CA ALA A 223 -6.44 -1.41 -20.71
C ALA A 223 -5.56 -2.52 -21.32
N GLU A 224 -4.33 -2.67 -20.82
CA GLU A 224 -3.38 -3.70 -21.24
C GLU A 224 -3.85 -5.12 -20.94
N LEU A 225 -4.77 -5.31 -19.99
CA LEU A 225 -5.36 -6.61 -19.67
C LEU A 225 -6.82 -6.75 -20.11
N GLY A 226 -7.41 -5.66 -20.62
CA GLY A 226 -8.81 -5.62 -21.05
C GLY A 226 -9.83 -5.79 -19.93
N HIS A 227 -9.45 -5.78 -18.65
CA HIS A 227 -10.35 -6.06 -17.52
C HIS A 227 -10.23 -5.08 -16.34
N TRP A 228 -11.24 -5.11 -15.48
CA TRP A 228 -11.28 -4.39 -14.22
C TRP A 228 -10.61 -5.19 -13.10
N GLN A 229 -9.66 -4.58 -12.40
CA GLN A 229 -8.95 -5.15 -11.27
C GLN A 229 -9.49 -4.56 -9.97
N LEU A 230 -9.87 -5.41 -9.00
CA LEU A 230 -10.11 -4.97 -7.62
C LEU A 230 -8.76 -4.57 -7.00
N VAL A 231 -8.62 -3.32 -6.58
CA VAL A 231 -7.36 -2.76 -6.05
C VAL A 231 -7.42 -2.39 -4.58
N ARG A 232 -8.62 -2.12 -4.05
CA ARG A 232 -8.80 -1.83 -2.63
C ARG A 232 -10.10 -2.41 -2.12
N ARG A 233 -10.03 -2.97 -0.92
CA ARG A 233 -11.17 -3.35 -0.09
C ARG A 233 -10.94 -2.73 1.28
N SER A 234 -11.72 -1.71 1.62
CA SER A 234 -11.61 -1.07 2.93
C SER A 234 -12.07 -2.05 4.01
N GLY A 235 -11.33 -2.11 5.11
CA GLY A 235 -11.64 -2.92 6.27
C GLY A 235 -12.25 -2.09 7.39
N LYS A 236 -13.04 -2.74 8.25
CA LYS A 236 -13.41 -2.18 9.54
C LYS A 236 -12.44 -2.66 10.61
N GLU A 237 -11.86 -1.73 11.38
CA GLU A 237 -11.11 -2.08 12.57
C GLU A 237 -12.05 -2.18 13.78
N VAL A 238 -11.87 -3.21 14.60
CA VAL A 238 -12.58 -3.41 15.86
C VAL A 238 -11.61 -3.84 16.93
N LYS A 239 -11.83 -3.38 18.17
CA LYS A 239 -11.01 -3.83 19.30
C LYS A 239 -11.67 -5.03 19.96
N PHE A 240 -10.87 -6.06 20.22
CA PHE A 240 -11.38 -7.32 20.78
C PHE A 240 -12.09 -7.13 22.12
N HIS A 241 -11.61 -6.23 22.98
CA HIS A 241 -12.20 -5.94 24.29
C HIS A 241 -13.53 -5.17 24.22
N GLU A 242 -13.87 -4.58 23.07
CA GLU A 242 -15.14 -3.88 22.83
C GLU A 242 -16.24 -4.84 22.33
N LEU A 243 -15.88 -6.08 21.98
CA LEU A 243 -16.84 -7.08 21.47
C LEU A 243 -17.71 -7.65 22.59
N ARG A 244 -19.00 -7.84 22.30
CA ARG A 244 -19.91 -8.47 23.25
C ARG A 244 -19.62 -9.97 23.37
N ASN A 245 -19.04 -10.38 24.51
CA ASN A 245 -18.64 -11.77 24.79
C ASN A 245 -17.75 -12.37 23.69
N GLY A 246 -16.88 -11.56 23.08
CA GLY A 246 -15.96 -12.00 22.04
C GLY A 246 -16.61 -12.35 20.70
N LYS A 247 -17.88 -11.99 20.47
CA LYS A 247 -18.57 -12.25 19.20
C LYS A 247 -18.32 -11.13 18.21
N LEU A 248 -17.92 -11.49 16.99
CA LEU A 248 -17.78 -10.56 15.88
C LEU A 248 -19.10 -10.50 15.10
N GLU A 249 -19.73 -9.32 15.03
CA GLU A 249 -21.07 -9.13 14.45
C GLU A 249 -21.08 -8.23 13.21
N GLU A 250 -19.91 -7.69 12.85
CA GLU A 250 -19.69 -6.89 11.67
C GLU A 250 -20.26 -7.57 10.43
N LYS A 251 -20.74 -6.78 9.46
CA LYS A 251 -21.22 -7.30 8.18
C LYS A 251 -20.29 -7.00 7.02
N THR A 252 -19.18 -6.31 7.26
CA THR A 252 -18.21 -5.98 6.21
C THR A 252 -17.47 -7.23 5.75
N SER A 253 -17.03 -7.21 4.50
CA SER A 253 -16.29 -8.30 3.88
C SER A 253 -14.88 -8.46 4.44
N PHE A 254 -14.29 -7.37 4.96
CA PHE A 254 -12.99 -7.39 5.64
C PHE A 254 -13.09 -6.72 7.02
N VAL A 255 -12.56 -7.39 8.04
CA VAL A 255 -12.49 -6.87 9.42
C VAL A 255 -11.09 -7.10 9.98
N ARG A 256 -10.49 -6.08 10.58
CA ARG A 256 -9.28 -6.17 11.40
C ARG A 256 -9.68 -6.17 12.88
N VAL A 257 -9.37 -7.25 13.59
CA VAL A 257 -9.60 -7.39 15.03
C VAL A 257 -8.29 -7.16 15.76
N VAL A 258 -8.20 -6.09 16.54
CA VAL A 258 -7.02 -5.78 17.35
C VAL A 258 -7.23 -6.30 18.76
N VAL A 259 -6.40 -7.27 19.16
CA VAL A 259 -6.37 -7.83 20.52
C VAL A 259 -5.27 -7.12 21.29
N GLY A 260 -5.68 -6.30 22.25
CA GLY A 260 -4.77 -5.47 23.05
C GLY A 260 -5.41 -5.10 24.38
N SER A 261 -4.83 -4.11 25.05
CA SER A 261 -5.33 -3.61 26.33
C SER A 261 -6.62 -2.77 26.18
N PRO A 262 -7.51 -2.74 27.19
CA PRO A 262 -7.46 -3.50 28.43
C PRO A 262 -7.78 -4.98 28.23
N ASN A 263 -7.42 -5.81 29.22
CA ASN A 263 -7.80 -7.21 29.24
C ASN A 263 -9.34 -7.34 29.32
N THR A 264 -9.86 -8.46 28.80
CA THR A 264 -11.29 -8.79 28.83
C THR A 264 -11.52 -10.13 29.55
N SER A 265 -12.75 -10.37 30.01
CA SER A 265 -13.16 -11.58 30.72
C SER A 265 -13.32 -12.81 29.82
N TYR A 266 -13.43 -12.62 28.50
CA TYR A 266 -13.51 -13.71 27.52
C TYR A 266 -12.18 -13.89 26.77
N ARG A 267 -11.88 -15.13 26.39
CA ARG A 267 -10.62 -15.50 25.69
C ARG A 267 -10.83 -15.97 24.26
N THR A 268 -12.07 -16.00 23.78
CA THR A 268 -12.42 -16.57 22.49
C THR A 268 -13.05 -15.51 21.60
N LEU A 269 -12.47 -15.29 20.42
CA LEU A 269 -13.10 -14.61 19.30
C LEU A 269 -13.99 -15.61 18.54
N THR A 270 -15.30 -15.40 18.62
CA THR A 270 -16.25 -16.18 17.81
C THR A 270 -16.43 -15.49 16.47
N LEU A 271 -15.97 -16.14 15.41
CA LEU A 271 -16.20 -15.65 14.04
C LEU A 271 -17.69 -15.73 13.70
N PRO A 272 -18.19 -14.86 12.82
CA PRO A 272 -19.59 -14.86 12.41
C PRO A 272 -19.89 -16.03 11.47
N LYS A 273 -21.16 -16.20 11.11
CA LYS A 273 -21.57 -17.16 10.09
C LYS A 273 -20.72 -16.97 8.82
N PRO A 274 -20.14 -18.05 8.25
CA PRO A 274 -19.31 -17.94 7.08
C PRO A 274 -20.14 -17.50 5.88
N GLU A 275 -19.61 -16.53 5.16
CA GLU A 275 -20.15 -15.98 3.92
C GLU A 275 -19.01 -15.83 2.92
N THR A 276 -19.28 -16.08 1.65
CA THR A 276 -18.26 -16.09 0.59
C THR A 276 -17.46 -14.78 0.53
N GLU A 277 -16.16 -14.86 0.27
CA GLU A 277 -15.22 -13.73 0.21
C GLU A 277 -15.03 -12.94 1.52
N ARG A 278 -15.46 -13.50 2.66
CA ARG A 278 -15.26 -12.86 3.96
C ARG A 278 -13.89 -13.16 4.53
N ARG A 279 -13.23 -12.14 5.07
CA ARG A 279 -11.89 -12.22 5.66
C ARG A 279 -11.80 -11.47 6.98
N VAL A 280 -11.14 -12.07 7.97
CA VAL A 280 -10.86 -11.47 9.29
C VAL A 280 -9.37 -11.53 9.57
N LEU A 281 -8.73 -10.38 9.73
CA LEU A 281 -7.34 -10.26 10.16
C LEU A 281 -7.33 -10.03 11.68
N VAL A 282 -6.77 -10.97 12.42
CA VAL A 282 -6.58 -10.86 13.87
C VAL A 282 -5.15 -10.43 14.14
N GLU A 283 -4.98 -9.33 14.84
CA GLU A 283 -3.69 -8.82 15.26
C GLU A 283 -3.61 -8.83 16.78
N ASN A 284 -2.78 -9.72 17.32
CA ASN A 284 -2.64 -9.88 18.75
C ASN A 284 -1.42 -9.12 19.27
N THR A 285 -1.64 -7.89 19.71
CA THR A 285 -0.63 -7.06 20.35
C THR A 285 -0.57 -7.27 21.87
N ALA A 286 -1.44 -8.13 22.43
CA ALA A 286 -1.44 -8.48 23.85
C ALA A 286 -0.36 -9.51 24.19
N LEU A 287 -0.03 -9.61 25.49
CA LEU A 287 0.92 -10.59 26.04
C LEU A 287 0.27 -11.96 26.35
N TRP A 288 -0.98 -12.15 25.96
CA TRP A 288 -1.76 -13.38 26.18
C TRP A 288 -2.39 -13.85 24.87
N GLN A 289 -2.61 -15.16 24.77
CA GLN A 289 -3.22 -15.77 23.60
C GLN A 289 -4.76 -15.70 23.63
N ILE A 290 -5.37 -15.74 22.46
CA ILE A 290 -6.81 -15.97 22.30
C ILE A 290 -7.07 -17.19 21.45
N ASP A 291 -8.27 -17.74 21.61
CA ASP A 291 -8.80 -18.72 20.67
C ASP A 291 -9.69 -18.02 19.64
N VAL A 292 -9.66 -18.49 18.41
CA VAL A 292 -10.55 -18.10 17.33
C VAL A 292 -11.36 -19.33 16.93
N ALA A 293 -12.68 -19.20 16.96
CA ALA A 293 -13.57 -20.34 16.79
C ALA A 293 -14.80 -20.01 15.95
N HIS A 294 -15.21 -20.97 15.12
CA HIS A 294 -16.55 -21.06 14.53
C HIS A 294 -16.79 -22.48 14.00
N GLY A 295 -17.94 -23.10 14.32
CA GLY A 295 -18.24 -24.46 13.88
C GLY A 295 -17.16 -25.45 14.36
N THR A 296 -16.43 -26.06 13.43
CA THR A 296 -15.30 -26.97 13.70
C THR A 296 -13.94 -26.26 13.80
N LEU A 297 -13.81 -25.02 13.32
CA LEU A 297 -12.56 -24.26 13.40
C LEU A 297 -12.20 -23.97 14.86
N ARG A 298 -11.00 -24.37 15.29
CA ARG A 298 -10.43 -24.05 16.60
C ARG A 298 -8.97 -23.71 16.40
N GLU A 299 -8.64 -22.43 16.48
CA GLU A 299 -7.31 -21.90 16.24
C GLU A 299 -6.89 -21.04 17.43
N THR A 300 -5.59 -21.03 17.74
CA THR A 300 -5.05 -20.16 18.77
C THR A 300 -4.20 -19.08 18.11
N VAL A 301 -4.44 -17.83 18.49
CA VAL A 301 -3.64 -16.67 18.08
C VAL A 301 -2.78 -16.25 19.27
N ARG A 302 -1.48 -16.48 19.16
CA ARG A 302 -0.46 -16.28 20.18
C ARG A 302 -0.15 -14.78 20.37
N PRO A 303 0.51 -14.41 21.48
CA PRO A 303 1.04 -13.06 21.65
C PRO A 303 1.92 -12.65 20.47
N ARG A 304 1.74 -11.41 20.00
CA ARG A 304 2.49 -10.80 18.88
C ARG A 304 2.28 -11.47 17.52
N GLU A 305 1.24 -12.28 17.39
CA GLU A 305 0.88 -12.94 16.14
C GLU A 305 -0.09 -12.10 15.33
N GLN A 306 0.05 -12.14 14.01
CA GLN A 306 -0.93 -11.62 13.06
C GLN A 306 -1.43 -12.78 12.19
N VAL A 307 -2.73 -13.08 12.25
CA VAL A 307 -3.34 -14.22 11.58
C VAL A 307 -4.56 -13.78 10.79
N ALA A 308 -4.63 -14.15 9.52
CA ALA A 308 -5.84 -13.96 8.72
C ALA A 308 -6.64 -15.26 8.62
N PHE A 309 -7.96 -15.11 8.68
CA PHE A 309 -8.94 -16.17 8.43
C PHE A 309 -9.79 -15.77 7.24
N ARG A 310 -10.09 -16.71 6.35
CA ARG A 310 -10.97 -16.49 5.21
C ARG A 310 -12.02 -17.58 5.10
N VAL A 311 -13.14 -17.28 4.47
CA VAL A 311 -14.12 -18.30 4.09
C VAL A 311 -13.69 -18.90 2.76
N ASN A 312 -13.52 -20.22 2.73
CA ASN A 312 -13.10 -20.95 1.54
C ASN A 312 -14.27 -21.30 0.61
N ASP A 313 -13.96 -21.95 -0.51
CA ASP A 313 -14.95 -22.32 -1.55
C ASP A 313 -16.02 -23.31 -1.05
N LYS A 314 -15.78 -24.00 0.07
CA LYS A 314 -16.74 -24.87 0.74
C LYS A 314 -17.66 -24.13 1.71
N GLY A 315 -17.50 -22.81 1.84
CA GLY A 315 -18.30 -21.98 2.75
C GLY A 315 -17.95 -22.19 4.22
N VAL A 316 -16.71 -22.57 4.54
CA VAL A 316 -16.23 -22.70 5.92
C VAL A 316 -15.03 -21.79 6.17
N TRP A 317 -14.88 -21.34 7.42
CA TRP A 317 -13.71 -20.58 7.83
C TRP A 317 -12.45 -21.46 7.85
N GLU A 318 -11.35 -20.93 7.32
CA GLU A 318 -10.03 -21.51 7.41
C GLU A 318 -8.99 -20.44 7.74
N ARG A 319 -7.88 -20.87 8.33
CA ARG A 319 -6.69 -20.03 8.49
C ARG A 319 -6.04 -19.82 7.12
N GLU A 320 -5.80 -18.57 6.76
CA GLU A 320 -5.15 -18.19 5.50
C GLU A 320 -3.63 -18.06 5.66
N THR A 321 -3.18 -17.60 6.82
CA THR A 321 -1.76 -17.23 7.02
C THR A 321 -0.97 -18.26 7.80
N THR A 322 0.23 -18.56 7.31
CA THR A 322 1.29 -19.28 8.03
C THR A 322 2.10 -18.31 8.90
N THR A 323 2.50 -18.73 10.10
CA THR A 323 3.33 -17.92 11.00
C THR A 323 4.76 -18.43 11.00
N ILE A 324 5.73 -17.53 10.81
CA ILE A 324 7.17 -17.81 10.98
C ILE A 324 7.61 -17.20 12.31
N ASP A 325 7.95 -18.06 13.27
CA ASP A 325 8.41 -17.66 14.60
C ASP A 325 9.91 -17.30 14.58
N LEU A 326 10.23 -16.07 14.96
CA LEU A 326 11.59 -15.54 15.00
C LEU A 326 12.12 -15.44 16.43
N LEU A 327 13.33 -15.96 16.64
CA LEU A 327 14.18 -15.60 17.77
C LEU A 327 14.82 -14.24 17.49
N PHE A 328 14.48 -13.22 18.27
CA PHE A 328 15.15 -11.93 18.20
C PHE A 328 16.44 -11.98 19.00
N ILE A 329 17.53 -11.51 18.42
CA ILE A 329 18.82 -11.37 19.10
C ILE A 329 19.26 -9.91 18.97
N VAL A 330 19.47 -9.25 20.11
CA VAL A 330 19.97 -7.88 20.15
C VAL A 330 21.45 -7.91 20.46
N ASP A 331 22.25 -7.24 19.63
CA ASP A 331 23.68 -7.07 19.90
C ASP A 331 23.90 -6.22 21.16
N GLN A 332 24.94 -6.51 21.94
CA GLN A 332 25.27 -5.71 23.12
C GLN A 332 25.74 -4.28 22.79
N GLN A 333 26.31 -4.03 21.61
CA GLN A 333 26.82 -2.72 21.19
C GLN A 333 25.73 -1.88 20.54
N VAL A 334 24.70 -1.51 21.29
CA VAL A 334 23.52 -0.77 20.80
C VAL A 334 23.35 0.63 21.38
N GLU A 335 24.38 1.17 22.04
CA GLU A 335 24.34 2.52 22.62
C GLU A 335 23.98 3.61 21.59
N ALA A 336 24.48 3.49 20.36
CA ALA A 336 24.21 4.46 19.29
C ALA A 336 22.72 4.55 18.87
N VAL A 337 21.89 3.56 19.25
CA VAL A 337 20.45 3.54 18.97
C VAL A 337 19.60 3.66 20.24
N GLY A 338 20.18 4.16 21.33
CA GLY A 338 19.48 4.35 22.60
C GLY A 338 19.45 3.11 23.50
N GLY A 339 20.49 2.27 23.40
CA GLY A 339 20.66 1.06 24.21
C GLY A 339 19.63 -0.03 23.88
N MET A 340 19.52 -1.02 24.76
CA MET A 340 18.68 -2.21 24.57
C MET A 340 17.21 -1.88 24.26
N GLY A 341 16.62 -0.94 25.01
CA GLY A 341 15.24 -0.52 24.82
C GLY A 341 14.99 0.19 23.48
N GLY A 342 15.96 0.99 23.00
CA GLY A 342 15.89 1.62 21.68
C GLY A 342 16.06 0.61 20.55
N ALA A 343 17.01 -0.33 20.69
CA ALA A 343 17.24 -1.40 19.73
C ALA A 343 16.00 -2.29 19.55
N LEU A 344 15.38 -2.73 20.64
CA LEU A 344 14.18 -3.57 20.59
C LEU A 344 13.02 -2.87 19.89
N LYS A 345 12.79 -1.58 20.20
CA LYS A 345 11.74 -0.78 19.52
C LYS A 345 11.98 -0.69 18.00
N LEU A 346 13.22 -0.46 17.58
CA LEU A 346 13.57 -0.42 16.15
C LEU A 346 13.37 -1.77 15.48
N MET A 347 13.72 -2.88 16.13
CA MET A 347 13.49 -4.23 15.61
C MET A 347 12.00 -4.56 15.51
N GLU A 348 11.20 -4.19 16.51
CA GLU A 348 9.74 -4.36 16.51
C GLU A 348 9.09 -3.53 15.38
N GLU A 349 9.53 -2.28 15.16
CA GLU A 349 9.05 -1.46 14.04
C GLU A 349 9.46 -2.04 12.67
N ASN A 350 10.69 -2.55 12.55
CA ASN A 350 11.13 -3.28 11.35
C ASN A 350 10.21 -4.47 11.04
N LEU A 351 9.86 -5.26 12.07
CA LEU A 351 8.97 -6.42 11.93
C LEU A 351 7.56 -6.00 11.53
N LYS A 352 7.02 -4.96 12.17
CA LYS A 352 5.70 -4.42 11.85
C LYS A 352 5.61 -3.95 10.40
N LEU A 353 6.56 -3.12 9.94
CA LEU A 353 6.60 -2.66 8.54
C LEU A 353 6.80 -3.79 7.54
N THR A 354 7.46 -4.87 7.94
CA THR A 354 7.60 -6.09 7.14
C THR A 354 6.27 -6.82 7.00
N ASN A 355 5.56 -7.07 8.09
CA ASN A 355 4.25 -7.71 8.08
C ASN A 355 3.19 -6.87 7.36
N GLU A 356 3.22 -5.55 7.51
CA GLU A 356 2.37 -4.63 6.74
C GLU A 356 2.62 -4.78 5.24
N ALA A 357 3.89 -4.80 4.81
CA ALA A 357 4.21 -4.99 3.40
C ALA A 357 3.79 -6.36 2.86
N LEU A 358 3.88 -7.42 3.68
CA LEU A 358 3.38 -8.76 3.33
C LEU A 358 1.86 -8.76 3.13
N GLU A 359 1.11 -8.13 4.05
CA GLU A 359 -0.35 -7.96 3.94
C GLU A 359 -0.73 -7.16 2.69
N ASN A 360 -0.09 -6.01 2.48
CA ASN A 360 -0.30 -5.15 1.31
C ASN A 360 -0.11 -5.92 -0.01
N SER A 361 0.92 -6.77 -0.06
CA SER A 361 1.25 -7.58 -1.25
C SER A 361 0.39 -8.83 -1.45
N GLY A 362 -0.46 -9.19 -0.48
CA GLY A 362 -1.25 -10.41 -0.52
C GLY A 362 -0.46 -11.68 -0.22
N ALA A 363 0.65 -11.57 0.51
CA ALA A 363 1.39 -12.74 0.98
C ALA A 363 0.60 -13.48 2.07
N THR A 364 0.70 -14.81 2.09
CA THR A 364 -0.03 -15.71 2.99
C THR A 364 0.79 -16.14 4.21
N PHE A 365 1.76 -15.32 4.64
CA PHE A 365 2.55 -15.62 5.83
C PHE A 365 2.94 -14.35 6.61
N ARG A 366 3.13 -14.46 7.92
CA ARG A 366 3.54 -13.36 8.80
C ARG A 366 4.68 -13.81 9.70
N TYR A 367 5.54 -12.87 10.06
CA TYR A 367 6.56 -13.11 11.07
C TYR A 367 6.05 -12.75 12.45
N ARG A 368 6.47 -13.51 13.45
CA ARG A 368 6.17 -13.27 14.86
C ARG A 368 7.46 -13.26 15.67
N GLN A 369 7.61 -12.29 16.56
CA GLN A 369 8.66 -12.33 17.58
C GLN A 369 8.27 -13.34 18.66
N ALA A 370 8.86 -14.53 18.61
CA ALA A 370 8.57 -15.61 19.55
C ALA A 370 9.30 -15.43 20.88
N TYR A 371 10.55 -14.99 20.83
CA TYR A 371 11.38 -14.72 22.00
C TYR A 371 12.44 -13.66 21.70
N THR A 372 13.02 -13.04 22.73
CA THR A 372 14.13 -12.09 22.60
C THR A 372 15.26 -12.49 23.51
N LEU A 373 16.45 -12.62 22.92
CA LEU A 373 17.73 -12.72 23.60
C LEU A 373 18.40 -11.34 23.55
N ALA A 374 18.64 -10.74 24.71
CA ALA A 374 19.17 -9.39 24.86
C ALA A 374 20.53 -9.36 25.60
N ASP A 375 20.96 -10.48 26.18
CA ASP A 375 22.11 -10.53 27.08
C ASP A 375 23.28 -11.31 26.45
N ASP A 376 24.50 -10.86 26.71
CA ASP A 376 25.80 -11.53 26.42
C ASP A 376 26.08 -11.98 24.98
N PHE A 377 25.41 -11.36 24.00
CA PHE A 377 25.60 -11.69 22.59
C PHE A 377 26.21 -10.54 21.80
N THR A 378 27.44 -10.73 21.28
CA THR A 378 28.06 -9.78 20.35
C THR A 378 28.98 -10.48 19.36
N PHE A 379 29.11 -9.91 18.16
CA PHE A 379 30.05 -10.36 17.13
C PHE A 379 31.18 -9.35 16.90
N PRO A 380 32.14 -9.23 17.84
CA PRO A 380 33.24 -8.29 17.69
C PRO A 380 34.12 -8.69 16.49
N GLY A 381 34.36 -7.74 15.59
CA GLY A 381 35.25 -7.94 14.44
C GLY A 381 34.69 -8.79 13.30
N VAL A 382 33.40 -9.17 13.35
CA VAL A 382 32.74 -9.84 12.22
C VAL A 382 32.17 -8.79 11.26
N GLU A 383 32.46 -8.95 9.97
CA GLU A 383 31.87 -8.11 8.93
C GLU A 383 30.35 -8.36 8.85
N SER A 384 29.58 -7.29 8.67
CA SER A 384 28.10 -7.33 8.74
C SER A 384 27.43 -8.37 7.84
N PHE A 385 28.03 -8.69 6.68
CA PHE A 385 27.48 -9.67 5.75
C PHE A 385 27.60 -11.13 6.26
N ASP A 386 28.56 -11.43 7.13
CA ASP A 386 28.80 -12.78 7.65
C ASP A 386 27.95 -13.12 8.87
N ILE A 387 27.35 -12.13 9.53
CA ILE A 387 26.65 -12.33 10.81
C ILE A 387 25.47 -13.30 10.65
N ALA A 388 24.66 -13.15 9.60
CA ALA A 388 23.54 -14.06 9.36
C ALA A 388 24.00 -15.53 9.22
N TYR A 389 25.14 -15.75 8.54
CA TYR A 389 25.74 -17.08 8.40
C TYR A 389 26.31 -17.60 9.72
N ARG A 390 26.99 -16.76 10.51
CA ARG A 390 27.54 -17.17 11.81
C ARG A 390 26.45 -17.51 12.82
N LEU A 391 25.41 -16.69 12.91
CA LEU A 391 24.22 -16.95 13.72
C LEU A 391 23.57 -18.30 13.38
N ALA A 392 23.49 -18.60 12.09
CA ALA A 392 22.91 -19.84 11.61
C ALA A 392 23.64 -21.10 12.08
N HIS A 393 24.94 -20.99 12.39
CA HIS A 393 25.81 -22.11 12.78
C HIS A 393 26.30 -22.00 14.23
N ASP A 394 25.82 -21.02 14.98
CA ASP A 394 26.15 -20.85 16.38
C ASP A 394 25.41 -21.93 17.21
N PRO A 395 26.12 -22.75 17.99
CA PRO A 395 25.51 -23.86 18.72
C PRO A 395 24.56 -23.39 19.83
N ASP A 396 24.83 -22.26 20.47
CA ASP A 396 24.01 -21.71 21.55
C ASP A 396 22.72 -21.11 20.97
N VAL A 397 22.85 -20.35 19.89
CA VAL A 397 21.68 -19.85 19.13
C VAL A 397 20.82 -21.01 18.63
N THR A 398 21.45 -22.07 18.12
CA THR A 398 20.74 -23.27 17.66
C THR A 398 20.02 -23.97 18.81
N ALA A 399 20.65 -24.11 19.98
CA ALA A 399 20.03 -24.71 21.16
C ALA A 399 18.81 -23.91 21.64
N ILE A 400 18.93 -22.58 21.71
CA ILE A 400 17.82 -21.69 22.09
C ILE A 400 16.69 -21.78 21.05
N ARG A 401 17.03 -21.75 19.75
CA ARG A 401 16.05 -21.88 18.66
C ARG A 401 15.23 -23.17 18.79
N LYS A 402 15.87 -24.30 19.10
CA LYS A 402 15.18 -25.58 19.36
C LYS A 402 14.29 -25.51 20.60
N LEU A 403 14.81 -24.96 21.70
CA LEU A 403 14.08 -24.87 22.97
C LEU A 403 12.78 -24.08 22.84
N ILE A 404 12.83 -22.94 22.15
CA ILE A 404 11.67 -22.06 21.95
C ILE A 404 10.89 -22.34 20.67
N ARG A 405 11.32 -23.34 19.88
CA ARG A 405 10.77 -23.70 18.56
C ARG A 405 10.63 -22.50 17.62
N ALA A 406 11.68 -21.69 17.50
CA ALA A 406 11.73 -20.66 16.46
C ALA A 406 12.13 -21.26 15.10
N ASP A 407 11.51 -20.76 14.06
CA ASP A 407 11.75 -21.14 12.66
C ASP A 407 12.96 -20.43 12.08
N GLY A 408 13.29 -19.26 12.63
CA GLY A 408 14.44 -18.48 12.23
C GLY A 408 14.95 -17.51 13.28
N VAL A 409 16.00 -16.79 12.91
CA VAL A 409 16.67 -15.81 13.77
C VAL A 409 16.60 -14.43 13.11
N TYR A 410 16.29 -13.40 13.90
CA TYR A 410 16.43 -12.01 13.49
C TYR A 410 17.36 -11.28 14.46
N TYR A 411 18.49 -10.81 13.92
CA TYR A 411 19.49 -10.08 14.66
C TYR A 411 19.47 -8.59 14.32
N GLY A 412 19.52 -7.76 15.37
CA GLY A 412 19.68 -6.31 15.27
C GLY A 412 20.88 -5.83 16.08
N GLY A 413 21.79 -5.11 15.42
CA GLY A 413 22.93 -4.47 16.07
C GLY A 413 23.37 -3.21 15.34
N THR A 414 24.38 -2.52 15.84
CA THR A 414 24.89 -1.29 15.18
C THR A 414 25.90 -1.56 14.06
N LEU A 415 26.21 -2.84 13.79
CA LEU A 415 27.02 -3.39 12.68
C LEU A 415 28.13 -2.45 12.20
N ASN A 416 29.38 -2.69 12.63
CA ASN A 416 30.53 -1.84 12.30
C ASN A 416 30.57 -1.43 10.81
N THR A 417 30.31 -0.15 10.54
CA THR A 417 30.14 0.41 9.19
C THR A 417 31.43 0.93 8.57
N ASN A 418 32.61 0.51 9.06
CA ASN A 418 33.91 1.05 8.62
C ASN A 418 34.28 0.75 7.15
N LYS A 419 33.44 0.01 6.42
CA LYS A 419 33.48 -0.12 4.96
C LYS A 419 32.06 0.08 4.42
N ARG A 420 31.90 0.44 3.14
CA ARG A 420 30.59 0.50 2.43
C ARG A 420 29.89 -0.86 2.47
N LEU A 421 29.30 -1.18 3.62
CA LEU A 421 28.76 -2.48 3.95
C LEU A 421 27.23 -2.46 3.83
N PRO A 422 26.61 -3.60 3.49
CA PRO A 422 25.16 -3.65 3.31
C PRO A 422 24.43 -3.41 4.63
N CYS A 423 23.29 -2.73 4.57
CA CYS A 423 22.40 -2.51 5.72
C CYS A 423 21.88 -3.80 6.38
N GLY A 424 22.07 -4.95 5.75
CA GLY A 424 21.77 -6.26 6.31
C GLY A 424 22.11 -7.39 5.35
N ASN A 425 21.97 -8.62 5.83
CA ASN A 425 22.05 -9.82 5.02
C ASN A 425 21.07 -10.88 5.54
N ALA A 426 20.62 -11.75 4.64
CA ALA A 426 19.85 -12.93 4.98
C ALA A 426 20.60 -14.17 4.50
N TYR A 427 20.54 -15.23 5.31
CA TYR A 427 21.09 -16.55 5.02
C TYR A 427 19.99 -17.59 5.24
N ALA A 428 19.77 -18.41 4.21
CA ALA A 428 18.81 -19.50 4.25
C ALA A 428 19.46 -20.76 3.68
N ALA A 429 19.37 -21.87 4.41
CA ALA A 429 19.78 -23.19 3.95
C ALA A 429 18.63 -24.17 4.23
N PRO A 430 17.64 -24.28 3.32
CA PRO A 430 16.43 -25.05 3.59
C PRO A 430 16.64 -26.53 3.89
N SER A 431 17.65 -27.16 3.27
CA SER A 431 18.02 -28.55 3.54
C SER A 431 18.57 -28.79 4.95
N GLN A 432 18.90 -27.72 5.69
CA GLN A 432 19.42 -27.76 7.05
C GLN A 432 18.45 -27.14 8.07
N GLY A 433 17.26 -26.70 7.64
CA GLY A 433 16.31 -26.01 8.52
C GLY A 433 16.86 -24.68 9.06
N ILE A 434 17.62 -23.95 8.26
CA ILE A 434 18.27 -22.70 8.67
C ILE A 434 17.64 -21.50 7.96
N TYR A 435 17.24 -20.51 8.76
CA TYR A 435 16.82 -19.19 8.31
C TYR A 435 17.30 -18.11 9.30
N SER A 436 18.13 -17.19 8.83
CA SER A 436 18.75 -16.15 9.66
C SER A 436 18.84 -14.83 8.92
N ILE A 437 18.47 -13.74 9.60
CA ILE A 437 18.51 -12.38 9.07
C ILE A 437 19.26 -11.49 10.05
N ALA A 438 20.19 -10.67 9.55
CA ALA A 438 20.89 -9.67 10.33
C ALA A 438 20.72 -8.29 9.68
N THR A 439 20.36 -7.28 10.46
CA THR A 439 20.25 -5.89 9.99
C THR A 439 20.99 -4.91 10.89
N SER A 440 21.52 -3.85 10.30
CA SER A 440 22.02 -2.70 11.04
C SER A 440 20.84 -1.83 11.50
N LEU A 441 20.77 -1.54 12.80
CA LEU A 441 19.77 -0.65 13.39
C LEU A 441 20.08 0.83 13.13
N LEU A 442 21.23 1.14 12.53
CA LEU A 442 21.57 2.48 12.02
C LEU A 442 20.99 2.75 10.62
N CYS A 443 20.50 1.71 9.95
CA CYS A 443 19.83 1.82 8.65
C CYS A 443 18.31 2.08 8.83
N PRO A 444 17.60 2.51 7.77
CA PRO A 444 16.16 2.72 7.83
C PRO A 444 15.40 1.49 8.37
N THR A 445 14.31 1.71 9.09
CA THR A 445 13.41 0.66 9.62
C THR A 445 12.69 -0.16 8.55
N THR A 446 12.92 0.16 7.27
CA THR A 446 12.48 -0.62 6.11
C THR A 446 13.52 -1.66 5.67
N THR A 447 14.61 -1.84 6.40
CA THR A 447 15.69 -2.75 6.00
C THR A 447 15.27 -4.22 6.09
N LEU A 448 14.57 -4.61 7.17
CA LEU A 448 14.18 -6.02 7.38
C LEU A 448 13.34 -6.57 6.23
N ARG A 449 12.31 -5.84 5.78
CA ARG A 449 11.42 -6.31 4.69
C ARG A 449 12.19 -6.62 3.40
N GLN A 450 13.25 -5.87 3.12
CA GLN A 450 14.13 -6.12 1.98
C GLN A 450 14.99 -7.37 2.17
N GLN A 451 15.54 -7.58 3.37
CA GLN A 451 16.32 -8.79 3.65
C GLN A 451 15.46 -10.05 3.67
N VAL A 452 14.21 -9.96 4.15
CA VAL A 452 13.21 -11.03 4.05
C VAL A 452 13.00 -11.45 2.59
N ALA A 453 12.82 -10.50 1.67
CA ALA A 453 12.70 -10.78 0.24
C ALA A 453 13.88 -11.63 -0.26
N TYR A 454 15.12 -11.23 0.08
CA TYR A 454 16.32 -11.95 -0.32
C TYR A 454 16.46 -13.32 0.34
N GLY A 455 16.11 -13.42 1.63
CA GLY A 455 16.13 -14.67 2.38
C GLY A 455 15.13 -15.69 1.85
N LEU A 456 13.99 -15.22 1.35
CA LEU A 456 13.00 -16.02 0.63
C LEU A 456 13.29 -16.09 -0.88
N GLY A 457 14.55 -15.80 -1.25
CA GLY A 457 15.17 -16.01 -2.56
C GLY A 457 14.59 -15.19 -3.71
N MET A 458 14.15 -13.95 -3.45
CA MET A 458 14.19 -12.91 -4.47
C MET A 458 15.65 -12.56 -4.79
N PRO A 459 15.99 -12.27 -6.06
CA PRO A 459 17.35 -11.90 -6.43
C PRO A 459 17.74 -10.57 -5.78
N LYS A 460 19.02 -10.45 -5.39
CA LYS A 460 19.62 -9.19 -4.94
C LYS A 460 19.78 -8.29 -6.17
N ALA A 461 18.84 -7.37 -6.41
CA ALA A 461 18.81 -6.56 -7.63
C ALA A 461 19.87 -5.45 -7.64
N GLN A 462 20.43 -5.17 -8.81
CA GLN A 462 21.22 -3.97 -9.13
C GLN A 462 20.96 -3.65 -10.61
N PRO A 463 20.12 -2.67 -10.99
CA PRO A 463 19.84 -1.38 -10.36
C PRO A 463 18.37 -1.17 -9.94
N ARG A 464 18.10 -0.01 -9.31
CA ARG A 464 16.75 0.49 -9.03
C ARG A 464 15.89 0.50 -10.30
N GLN A 465 14.63 0.09 -10.18
CA GLN A 465 13.68 0.03 -11.30
C GLN A 465 12.60 1.11 -11.19
N PRO A 466 11.84 1.39 -12.28
CA PRO A 466 10.86 2.48 -12.31
C PRO A 466 9.76 2.40 -11.25
N VAL A 467 9.36 1.19 -10.85
CA VAL A 467 8.48 0.95 -9.72
C VAL A 467 9.33 0.52 -8.51
N PRO A 468 9.55 1.39 -7.51
CA PRO A 468 10.51 1.15 -6.43
C PRO A 468 9.91 0.29 -5.30
N VAL A 469 9.39 -0.89 -5.64
CA VAL A 469 8.93 -1.94 -4.72
C VAL A 469 10.08 -2.54 -3.91
N ILE A 470 9.74 -3.34 -2.89
CA ILE A 470 10.71 -4.03 -2.05
C ILE A 470 11.59 -4.96 -2.92
N GLY A 471 12.91 -4.87 -2.70
CA GLY A 471 13.93 -5.53 -3.53
C GLY A 471 14.44 -4.68 -4.70
N TYR A 472 13.72 -3.63 -5.11
CA TYR A 472 14.04 -2.81 -6.29
C TYR A 472 13.96 -1.29 -6.05
N GLY A 473 14.27 -0.86 -4.83
CA GLY A 473 14.23 0.54 -4.40
C GLY A 473 13.72 0.68 -2.96
N ASN A 474 12.81 -0.21 -2.56
CA ASN A 474 12.31 -0.34 -1.20
C ASN A 474 11.62 0.93 -0.66
N GLU A 475 10.99 1.71 -1.54
CA GLU A 475 10.24 2.91 -1.16
C GLU A 475 8.75 2.60 -0.96
N LEU A 476 8.18 1.76 -1.81
CA LEU A 476 6.78 1.34 -1.70
C LEU A 476 6.67 0.14 -0.76
N PRO A 477 5.68 0.10 0.16
CA PRO A 477 5.48 -0.99 1.12
C PRO A 477 4.80 -2.20 0.47
N TYR A 478 5.35 -2.65 -0.66
CA TYR A 478 4.87 -3.78 -1.45
C TYR A 478 6.06 -4.61 -1.92
N TYR A 479 6.01 -5.91 -1.66
CA TYR A 479 6.71 -6.90 -2.48
C TYR A 479 6.09 -6.96 -3.88
N PRO A 480 6.88 -7.28 -4.92
CA PRO A 480 6.41 -7.25 -6.30
C PRO A 480 5.21 -8.19 -6.51
N THR A 481 4.06 -7.64 -6.88
CA THR A 481 2.82 -8.40 -7.05
C THR A 481 1.97 -7.86 -8.21
N PRO A 482 1.42 -8.74 -9.07
CA PRO A 482 0.55 -8.35 -10.18
C PRO A 482 -0.86 -7.96 -9.73
N ASN A 483 -1.21 -8.25 -8.48
CA ASN A 483 -2.56 -8.16 -7.92
C ASN A 483 -2.84 -6.83 -7.21
N ARG A 484 -1.91 -5.87 -7.28
CA ARG A 484 -2.01 -4.55 -6.64
C ARG A 484 -1.60 -3.45 -7.61
N VAL A 485 -2.22 -2.28 -7.43
CA VAL A 485 -2.00 -1.09 -8.26
C VAL A 485 -1.91 0.12 -7.33
N LEU A 486 -0.99 1.04 -7.62
CA LEU A 486 -0.80 2.28 -6.86
C LEU A 486 -1.98 3.24 -7.13
N PRO A 487 -2.20 4.26 -6.28
CA PRO A 487 -3.21 5.31 -6.53
C PRO A 487 -3.07 6.06 -7.87
N ASP A 488 -1.85 6.09 -8.44
CA ASP A 488 -1.53 6.69 -9.74
C ASP A 488 -1.76 5.74 -10.94
N GLY A 489 -2.04 4.46 -10.68
CA GLY A 489 -2.33 3.46 -11.72
C GLY A 489 -1.18 2.53 -12.08
N TYR A 490 0.04 2.69 -11.54
CA TYR A 490 1.10 1.71 -11.81
C TYR A 490 0.82 0.38 -11.13
N ARG A 491 1.23 -0.73 -11.75
CA ARG A 491 1.16 -2.06 -11.14
C ARG A 491 2.30 -2.21 -10.12
N MET A 492 2.10 -2.98 -9.04
CA MET A 492 3.07 -3.09 -7.93
C MET A 492 4.19 -4.07 -8.25
N PHE A 493 4.70 -4.06 -9.48
CA PHE A 493 5.82 -4.88 -9.91
C PHE A 493 6.38 -4.30 -11.21
N ASN A 494 7.62 -4.65 -11.52
CA ASN A 494 8.25 -4.39 -12.81
C ASN A 494 8.20 -5.66 -13.67
N PRO A 495 8.28 -5.59 -15.02
CA PRO A 495 8.22 -6.78 -15.88
C PRO A 495 9.15 -7.92 -15.43
N GLY A 496 8.65 -9.15 -15.40
CA GLY A 496 9.39 -10.35 -14.99
C GLY A 496 9.37 -10.65 -13.48
N GLN A 497 8.57 -9.90 -12.71
CA GLN A 497 8.47 -10.01 -11.24
C GLN A 497 7.13 -10.59 -10.76
N GLU A 498 6.27 -11.04 -11.67
CA GLU A 498 4.88 -11.39 -11.43
C GLU A 498 4.71 -12.51 -10.39
N GLY A 499 5.61 -13.49 -10.35
CA GLY A 499 5.53 -14.64 -9.45
C GLY A 499 6.35 -14.52 -8.16
N TYR A 500 6.84 -13.33 -7.77
CA TYR A 500 7.70 -13.23 -6.58
C TYR A 500 6.95 -13.51 -5.28
N VAL A 501 5.76 -12.94 -5.07
CA VAL A 501 4.97 -13.20 -3.85
C VAL A 501 4.58 -14.67 -3.74
N ASP A 502 4.20 -15.32 -4.83
CA ASP A 502 3.85 -16.75 -4.83
C ASP A 502 5.06 -17.61 -4.39
N ARG A 503 6.25 -17.34 -4.95
CA ARG A 503 7.49 -18.01 -4.52
C ARG A 503 7.84 -17.73 -3.06
N MET A 504 7.55 -16.52 -2.57
CA MET A 504 7.76 -16.20 -1.16
C MET A 504 6.79 -16.98 -0.27
N ASN A 505 5.53 -17.14 -0.67
CA ASN A 505 4.54 -17.94 0.06
C ASN A 505 4.98 -19.41 0.14
N GLU A 506 5.36 -20.02 -0.99
CA GLU A 506 5.86 -21.41 -1.05
C GLU A 506 7.07 -21.63 -0.13
N ARG A 507 8.03 -20.69 -0.14
CA ARG A 507 9.22 -20.76 0.72
C ARG A 507 8.92 -20.49 2.18
N ALA A 508 7.97 -19.60 2.47
CA ALA A 508 7.56 -19.29 3.82
C ALA A 508 6.89 -20.49 4.51
N GLU A 509 6.08 -21.26 3.79
CA GLU A 509 5.52 -22.53 4.28
C GLU A 509 6.62 -23.51 4.68
N LEU A 510 7.68 -23.62 3.86
CA LEU A 510 8.83 -24.45 4.19
C LEU A 510 9.57 -23.94 5.44
N VAL A 511 9.82 -22.63 5.52
CA VAL A 511 10.54 -22.00 6.65
C VAL A 511 9.78 -22.16 7.96
N ALA A 512 8.45 -22.01 7.95
CA ALA A 512 7.61 -22.13 9.15
C ALA A 512 7.60 -23.54 9.79
N GLY A 513 8.22 -24.53 9.14
CA GLY A 513 8.44 -25.87 9.68
C GLY A 513 9.88 -26.15 10.10
N PHE A 514 10.80 -25.17 10.02
CA PHE A 514 12.21 -25.40 10.34
C PHE A 514 12.45 -25.74 11.80
N SER A 515 11.61 -25.25 12.71
CA SER A 515 11.63 -25.65 14.11
C SER A 515 11.32 -27.13 14.33
N ASP A 516 10.64 -27.81 13.39
CA ASP A 516 10.28 -29.23 13.46
C ASP A 516 11.33 -30.17 12.84
N LEU A 517 12.29 -29.62 12.08
CA LEU A 517 13.38 -30.36 11.42
C LEU A 517 14.64 -30.51 12.29
N LEU A 518 14.65 -29.88 13.47
CA LEU A 518 15.80 -29.75 14.37
C LEU A 518 15.62 -30.60 15.61
#